data_AF-A0AAW0P9M8-F1
#
_entry.id   AF-A0AAW0P9M8-F1
#
_cell.length_a   1.000
_cell.length_b   1.000
_cell.length_c   1.000
_cell.angle_alpha   90.00
_cell.angle_beta   90.00
_cell.angle_gamma   90.00
#
_symmetry.space_group_name_H-M   'P 1'
#
loop_
_entity.id
_entity.type
_entity.pdbx_description
1 polymer ?
#
loop_
_entity_poly.entity_id
_entity_poly.type
_entity_poly.pdbx_seq_one_letter_code
_entity_poly.pdbx_strand_id
1 'polypeptide(L)'
;MKPVVFTLFLTAFLAYYIYTPLPEGLQEQWKLMLLDTTFRTATKYAGLKRWLGYDYTLSIREFRALDPGADDQFVPVVKVSDETFAGVPVRVYEAPGGEGKLRRGLMMMSAELDAVVVSVEYRLFPEVQFPVPYLDCLAAAKHFLSSEILSKYSVDPERVAVSGDSAGGNLAAAVSQEISQDSSVRVKFSVQALIYPAVQALDFNTPSALQNQNVPILYRLTMAGSGCNTSEPTCLCSLQQSRLTPELRSRFDWTQLLSPEHKKTYKPVVPSEGLEGILEKIPGLLDVRAFPILAESEVLSKCPKAYVLTCELTF
;
A
#
# COMPACT_ATOMS: atom_id res chain seq x y z
N MET A 1 -5.34 -49.86 -13.61
CA MET A 1 -4.18 -49.09 -14.10
C MET A 1 -4.51 -47.65 -14.49
N LYS A 2 -5.57 -47.39 -15.29
CA LYS A 2 -5.96 -46.03 -15.72
C LYS A 2 -6.29 -45.00 -14.62
N PRO A 3 -7.01 -45.34 -13.52
CA PRO A 3 -7.36 -44.34 -12.50
C PRO A 3 -6.16 -43.93 -11.64
N VAL A 4 -5.28 -44.88 -11.29
CA VAL A 4 -4.07 -44.60 -10.50
C VAL A 4 -3.13 -43.65 -11.23
N VAL A 5 -2.94 -43.85 -12.54
CA VAL A 5 -2.11 -42.97 -13.37
C VAL A 5 -2.72 -41.56 -13.45
N PHE A 6 -4.03 -41.44 -13.62
CA PHE A 6 -4.72 -40.14 -13.63
C PHE A 6 -4.58 -39.39 -12.30
N THR A 7 -4.76 -40.08 -11.17
CA THR A 7 -4.58 -39.48 -9.84
C THR A 7 -3.16 -38.97 -9.63
N LEU A 8 -2.14 -39.75 -10.02
CA LEU A 8 -0.74 -39.32 -9.91
C LEU A 8 -0.46 -38.06 -10.73
N PHE A 9 -0.93 -38.01 -11.98
CA PHE A 9 -0.76 -36.82 -12.83
C PHE A 9 -1.47 -35.59 -12.26
N LEU A 10 -2.70 -35.74 -11.79
CA LEU A 10 -3.45 -34.64 -11.17
C LEU A 10 -2.76 -34.12 -9.92
N THR A 11 -2.21 -35.01 -9.09
CA THR A 11 -1.52 -34.66 -7.84
C THR A 11 -0.20 -33.94 -8.15
N ALA A 12 0.58 -34.43 -9.12
CA ALA A 12 1.80 -33.79 -9.56
C ALA A 12 1.53 -32.39 -10.17
N PHE A 13 0.47 -32.26 -10.97
CA PHE A 13 0.06 -30.97 -11.52
C PHE A 13 -0.37 -29.99 -10.43
N LEU A 14 -1.19 -30.43 -9.46
CA LEU A 14 -1.62 -29.58 -8.34
C LEU A 14 -0.43 -29.16 -7.47
N ALA A 15 0.47 -30.09 -7.16
CA ALA A 15 1.69 -29.80 -6.40
C ALA A 15 2.60 -28.80 -7.14
N TYR A 16 2.80 -28.99 -8.44
CA TYR A 16 3.54 -28.04 -9.28
C TYR A 16 2.87 -26.66 -9.33
N TYR A 17 1.54 -26.63 -9.42
CA TYR A 17 0.80 -25.37 -9.47
C TYR A 17 0.86 -24.61 -8.14
N ILE A 18 0.81 -25.31 -7.01
CA ILE A 18 0.91 -24.71 -5.66
C ILE A 18 2.33 -24.23 -5.36
N TYR A 19 3.33 -24.99 -5.80
CA TYR A 19 4.72 -24.76 -5.43
C TYR A 19 5.29 -23.49 -6.07
N THR A 20 5.66 -22.52 -5.22
CA THR A 20 6.44 -21.34 -5.60
C THR A 20 7.61 -21.24 -4.62
N PRO A 21 8.88 -21.27 -5.05
CA PRO A 21 10.01 -21.20 -4.14
C PRO A 21 10.03 -19.87 -3.39
N LEU A 22 9.98 -19.92 -2.06
CA LEU A 22 9.99 -18.75 -1.17
C LEU A 22 11.27 -18.73 -0.31
N PRO A 23 11.75 -17.54 0.15
CA PRO A 23 12.94 -17.43 1.00
C PRO A 23 12.82 -18.22 2.31
N GLU A 24 13.88 -18.91 2.71
CA GLU A 24 13.93 -19.79 3.90
C GLU A 24 13.60 -19.11 5.23
N GLY A 25 13.69 -17.78 5.31
CA GLY A 25 13.40 -17.01 6.53
C GLY A 25 11.91 -16.86 6.88
N LEU A 26 10.98 -17.37 6.06
CA LEU A 26 9.54 -17.26 6.28
C LEU A 26 9.04 -18.47 7.08
N GLN A 27 8.48 -18.24 8.28
CA GLN A 27 8.02 -19.35 9.14
C GLN A 27 6.90 -20.19 8.52
N GLU A 28 6.05 -19.60 7.67
CA GLU A 28 4.81 -20.22 7.17
C GLU A 28 4.73 -20.19 5.64
N GLN A 29 5.81 -20.62 4.98
CA GLN A 29 5.92 -20.61 3.51
C GLN A 29 4.75 -21.30 2.79
N TRP A 30 4.26 -22.42 3.31
CA TRP A 30 3.17 -23.17 2.68
C TRP A 30 1.85 -22.40 2.69
N LYS A 31 1.57 -21.61 3.74
CA LYS A 31 0.40 -20.73 3.81
C LYS A 31 0.49 -19.65 2.75
N LEU A 32 1.68 -19.06 2.58
CA LEU A 32 1.93 -18.06 1.55
C LEU A 32 1.81 -18.65 0.14
N MET A 33 2.34 -19.86 -0.11
CA MET A 33 2.19 -20.57 -1.38
C MET A 33 0.71 -20.87 -1.70
N LEU A 34 -0.07 -21.30 -0.71
CA LEU A 34 -1.50 -21.57 -0.89
C LEU A 34 -2.30 -20.28 -1.15
N LEU A 35 -1.97 -19.21 -0.44
CA LEU A 35 -2.56 -17.90 -0.62
C LEU A 35 -2.25 -17.37 -2.03
N ASP A 36 -0.97 -17.35 -2.44
CA ASP A 36 -0.52 -16.99 -3.79
C ASP A 36 -1.23 -17.82 -4.87
N THR A 37 -1.36 -19.13 -4.68
CA THR A 37 -2.09 -20.00 -5.60
C THR A 37 -3.55 -19.60 -5.74
N THR A 38 -4.18 -19.19 -4.64
CA THR A 38 -5.56 -18.67 -4.63
C THR A 38 -5.66 -17.38 -5.43
N PHE A 39 -4.74 -16.44 -5.24
CA PHE A 39 -4.65 -15.19 -6.02
C PHE A 39 -4.43 -15.48 -7.52
N ARG A 40 -3.49 -16.36 -7.88
CA ARG A 40 -3.20 -16.76 -9.26
C ARG A 40 -4.41 -17.39 -9.92
N THR A 41 -5.12 -18.27 -9.21
CA THR A 41 -6.34 -18.93 -9.72
C THR A 41 -7.46 -17.91 -9.95
N ALA A 42 -7.71 -17.03 -8.98
CA ALA A 42 -8.73 -15.98 -9.11
C ALA A 42 -8.44 -15.04 -10.29
N THR A 43 -7.16 -14.71 -10.50
CA THR A 43 -6.72 -13.83 -11.60
C THR A 43 -6.92 -14.49 -12.97
N LYS A 44 -6.53 -15.76 -13.13
CA LYS A 44 -6.78 -16.53 -14.37
C LYS A 44 -8.27 -16.67 -14.65
N TYR A 45 -9.08 -16.91 -13.62
CA TYR A 45 -10.52 -16.99 -13.74
C TYR A 45 -11.17 -15.67 -14.15
N ALA A 46 -10.74 -14.54 -13.56
CA ALA A 46 -11.19 -13.21 -13.94
C ALA A 46 -10.81 -12.88 -15.40
N GLY A 47 -9.59 -13.20 -15.81
CA GLY A 47 -9.13 -13.05 -17.19
C GLY A 47 -9.99 -13.86 -18.18
N LEU A 48 -10.32 -15.10 -17.84
CA LEU A 48 -11.21 -15.96 -18.65
C LEU A 48 -12.62 -15.37 -18.75
N LYS A 49 -13.20 -14.94 -17.62
CA LYS A 49 -14.52 -14.28 -17.60
C LYS A 49 -14.57 -13.05 -18.50
N ARG A 50 -13.53 -12.21 -18.41
CA ARG A 50 -13.40 -11.03 -19.26
C ARG A 50 -13.27 -11.39 -20.74
N TRP A 51 -12.48 -12.41 -21.07
CA TRP A 51 -12.37 -12.92 -22.45
C TRP A 51 -13.74 -13.41 -22.97
N LEU A 52 -14.56 -13.99 -22.09
CA LEU A 52 -15.93 -14.40 -22.38
C LEU A 52 -16.95 -13.25 -22.35
N GLY A 53 -16.53 -12.00 -22.11
CA GLY A 53 -17.39 -10.81 -22.11
C GLY A 53 -18.12 -10.52 -20.79
N TYR A 54 -17.80 -11.24 -19.70
CA TYR A 54 -18.33 -10.96 -18.37
C TYR A 54 -17.47 -9.91 -17.65
N ASP A 55 -18.12 -8.91 -17.08
CA ASP A 55 -17.47 -8.02 -16.11
C ASP A 55 -17.25 -8.79 -14.80
N TYR A 56 -16.04 -8.69 -14.25
CA TYR A 56 -15.69 -9.37 -13.00
C TYR A 56 -14.83 -8.45 -12.14
N THR A 57 -15.50 -7.76 -11.23
CA THR A 57 -14.88 -7.03 -10.13
C THR A 57 -15.08 -7.85 -8.86
N LEU A 58 -14.00 -8.31 -8.24
CA LEU A 58 -14.06 -8.84 -6.87
C LEU A 58 -13.93 -7.65 -5.93
N SER A 59 -14.97 -7.37 -5.15
CA SER A 59 -14.85 -6.36 -4.10
C SER A 59 -13.87 -6.82 -3.02
N ILE A 60 -13.17 -5.88 -2.37
CA ILE A 60 -12.32 -6.16 -1.20
C ILE A 60 -13.10 -6.93 -0.12
N ARG A 61 -14.42 -6.72 -0.04
CA ARG A 61 -15.32 -7.41 0.89
C ARG A 61 -15.50 -8.88 0.56
N GLU A 62 -15.70 -9.23 -0.71
CA GLU A 62 -15.77 -10.63 -1.16
C GLU A 62 -14.43 -11.32 -1.02
N PHE A 63 -13.33 -10.60 -1.24
CA PHE A 63 -11.99 -11.12 -1.00
C PHE A 63 -11.74 -11.44 0.48
N ARG A 64 -12.11 -10.55 1.41
CA ARG A 64 -12.01 -10.81 2.86
C ARG A 64 -12.84 -12.01 3.31
N ALA A 65 -13.94 -12.32 2.61
CA ALA A 65 -14.75 -13.50 2.90
C ALA A 65 -14.12 -14.82 2.42
N LEU A 66 -13.12 -14.75 1.52
CA LEU A 66 -12.35 -15.89 1.04
C LEU A 66 -11.09 -16.15 1.87
N ASP A 67 -10.73 -15.25 2.79
CA ASP A 67 -9.69 -15.49 3.79
C ASP A 67 -10.25 -16.51 4.80
N PRO A 68 -9.71 -17.76 4.85
CA PRO A 68 -10.28 -18.84 5.65
C PRO A 68 -10.23 -18.62 7.17
N GLY A 69 -9.87 -17.43 7.63
CA GLY A 69 -9.64 -17.13 9.03
C GLY A 69 -8.31 -17.72 9.45
N ALA A 70 -7.33 -16.86 9.70
CA ALA A 70 -6.11 -17.29 10.37
C ALA A 70 -6.49 -17.78 11.78
N ASP A 71 -6.30 -19.08 12.01
CA ASP A 71 -6.55 -19.80 13.26
C ASP A 71 -6.22 -18.95 14.51
N ASP A 72 -7.14 -18.95 15.48
CA ASP A 72 -7.16 -18.13 16.71
C ASP A 72 -6.03 -18.46 17.71
N GLN A 73 -5.04 -19.27 17.32
CA GLN A 73 -4.16 -19.95 18.26
C GLN A 73 -3.11 -19.05 18.95
N PHE A 74 -2.82 -17.85 18.41
CA PHE A 74 -1.91 -16.92 19.11
C PHE A 74 -2.15 -15.45 18.70
N VAL A 75 -2.69 -14.68 19.64
CA VAL A 75 -2.72 -13.22 19.61
C VAL A 75 -1.91 -12.75 20.82
N PRO A 76 -0.83 -11.97 20.64
CA PRO A 76 -0.04 -11.51 21.76
C PRO A 76 -0.89 -10.64 22.70
N VAL A 77 -0.62 -10.75 23.99
CA VAL A 77 -1.29 -10.02 25.06
C VAL A 77 -0.84 -8.55 25.01
N VAL A 78 -1.67 -7.71 24.39
CA VAL A 78 -1.43 -6.28 24.15
C VAL A 78 -2.61 -5.47 24.66
N LYS A 79 -2.34 -4.35 25.33
CA LYS A 79 -3.34 -3.49 25.95
C LYS A 79 -3.86 -2.59 24.86
N VAL A 80 -5.18 -2.61 24.67
CA VAL A 80 -5.85 -1.83 23.64
C VAL A 80 -6.69 -0.75 24.31
N SER A 81 -6.48 0.50 23.94
CA SER A 81 -7.32 1.63 24.35
C SER A 81 -7.74 2.46 23.14
N ASP A 82 -8.95 3.02 23.22
CA ASP A 82 -9.45 4.00 22.28
C ASP A 82 -9.26 5.40 22.89
N GLU A 83 -8.62 6.28 22.14
CA GLU A 83 -8.21 7.62 22.55
C GLU A 83 -8.56 8.64 21.45
N THR A 84 -8.33 9.91 21.71
CA THR A 84 -8.53 10.97 20.70
C THR A 84 -7.35 11.91 20.67
N PHE A 85 -6.68 11.97 19.51
CA PHE A 85 -5.50 12.81 19.29
C PHE A 85 -5.88 13.98 18.40
N ALA A 86 -5.84 15.20 18.94
CA ALA A 86 -6.24 16.42 18.22
C ALA A 86 -7.63 16.32 17.54
N GLY A 87 -8.59 15.65 18.18
CA GLY A 87 -9.94 15.44 17.63
C GLY A 87 -10.07 14.26 16.67
N VAL A 88 -8.99 13.55 16.37
CA VAL A 88 -8.96 12.35 15.52
C VAL A 88 -9.01 11.12 16.42
N PRO A 89 -9.98 10.20 16.25
CA PRO A 89 -10.00 8.95 17.00
C PRO A 89 -8.76 8.10 16.66
N VAL A 90 -8.11 7.56 17.69
CA VAL A 90 -6.98 6.66 17.55
C VAL A 90 -7.16 5.45 18.44
N ARG A 91 -6.63 4.32 17.99
CA ARG A 91 -6.52 3.12 18.82
C ARG A 91 -5.06 2.88 19.16
N VAL A 92 -4.76 2.79 20.45
CA VAL A 92 -3.41 2.60 20.99
C VAL A 92 -3.24 1.14 21.41
N TYR A 93 -2.11 0.56 21.05
CA TYR A 93 -1.69 -0.79 21.38
C TYR A 93 -0.37 -0.71 22.16
N GLU A 94 -0.36 -1.22 23.39
CA GLU A 94 0.80 -1.19 24.29
C GLU A 94 1.19 -2.61 24.71
N ALA A 95 2.44 -3.01 24.47
CA ALA A 95 3.01 -4.27 24.94
C ALA A 95 3.94 -4.03 26.15
N PRO A 96 4.08 -4.97 27.11
CA PRO A 96 3.28 -6.19 27.32
C PRO A 96 2.02 -5.95 28.21
N GLY A 97 0.97 -6.77 28.04
CA GLY A 97 -0.18 -6.86 28.97
C GLY A 97 -1.55 -6.63 28.31
N GLY A 98 -2.66 -7.16 28.85
CA GLY A 98 -4.04 -6.96 28.33
C GLY A 98 -4.70 -8.10 27.53
N GLU A 99 -5.99 -7.97 27.21
CA GLU A 99 -6.73 -8.87 26.31
C GLU A 99 -7.12 -8.11 25.04
N GLY A 100 -6.59 -8.51 23.87
CA GLY A 100 -7.00 -7.94 22.59
C GLY A 100 -7.40 -9.03 21.60
N LYS A 101 -8.46 -8.78 20.82
CA LYS A 101 -9.00 -9.75 19.84
C LYS A 101 -9.08 -9.21 18.40
N LEU A 102 -8.79 -7.94 18.16
CA LEU A 102 -8.99 -7.27 16.86
C LEU A 102 -7.68 -6.70 16.31
N ARG A 103 -7.52 -6.72 14.98
CA ARG A 103 -6.33 -6.24 14.24
C ARG A 103 -5.02 -6.92 14.64
N ARG A 104 -4.98 -8.26 14.49
CA ARG A 104 -3.82 -9.13 14.80
C ARG A 104 -2.49 -8.57 14.30
N GLY A 105 -2.43 -8.00 13.09
CA GLY A 105 -1.20 -7.39 12.54
C GLY A 105 -0.62 -6.28 13.41
N LEU A 106 -1.46 -5.39 13.94
CA LEU A 106 -1.02 -4.29 14.81
C LEU A 106 -0.62 -4.79 16.20
N MET A 107 -1.32 -5.80 16.71
CA MET A 107 -0.97 -6.44 17.98
C MET A 107 0.39 -7.16 17.88
N MET A 108 0.62 -7.91 16.79
CA MET A 108 1.92 -8.52 16.53
C MET A 108 3.00 -7.47 16.37
N MET A 109 2.73 -6.38 15.65
CA MET A 109 3.70 -5.28 15.51
C MET A 109 4.08 -4.67 16.86
N SER A 110 3.09 -4.41 17.73
CA SER A 110 3.34 -3.89 19.08
C SER A 110 4.15 -4.87 19.93
N ALA A 111 3.81 -6.16 19.90
CA ALA A 111 4.48 -7.18 20.72
C ALA A 111 5.89 -7.54 20.21
N GLU A 112 6.05 -7.77 18.91
CA GLU A 112 7.33 -8.19 18.31
C GLU A 112 8.35 -7.05 18.28
N LEU A 113 7.90 -5.80 18.18
CA LEU A 113 8.80 -4.63 18.20
C LEU A 113 8.98 -4.05 19.60
N ASP A 114 8.27 -4.55 20.62
CA ASP A 114 8.16 -3.94 21.95
C ASP A 114 7.87 -2.44 21.85
N ALA A 115 6.81 -2.11 21.12
CA ALA A 115 6.48 -0.75 20.70
C ALA A 115 5.03 -0.37 20.99
N VAL A 116 4.83 0.90 21.32
CA VAL A 116 3.50 1.52 21.34
C VAL A 116 3.08 1.79 19.90
N VAL A 117 1.99 1.15 19.45
CA VAL A 117 1.44 1.34 18.11
C VAL A 117 0.18 2.19 18.21
N VAL A 118 0.13 3.29 17.45
CA VAL A 118 -1.05 4.15 17.35
C VAL A 118 -1.65 4.00 15.96
N SER A 119 -2.84 3.40 15.89
CA SER A 119 -3.62 3.28 14.66
C SER A 119 -4.57 4.45 14.54
N VAL A 120 -4.45 5.24 13.48
CA VAL A 120 -5.29 6.41 13.23
C VAL A 120 -6.58 5.98 12.53
N GLU A 121 -7.73 6.25 13.14
CA GLU A 121 -9.05 6.02 12.52
C GLU A 121 -9.43 7.25 11.69
N TYR A 122 -8.63 7.55 10.66
CA TYR A 122 -8.88 8.68 9.76
C TYR A 122 -10.15 8.45 8.95
N ARG A 123 -10.83 9.54 8.59
CA ARG A 123 -12.08 9.46 7.83
C ARG A 123 -11.83 8.95 6.41
N LEU A 124 -12.74 8.14 5.88
CA LEU A 124 -12.58 7.42 4.62
C LEU A 124 -13.46 7.98 3.49
N PHE A 125 -13.07 7.66 2.27
CA PHE A 125 -13.94 7.79 1.10
C PHE A 125 -15.02 6.70 1.14
N PRO A 126 -16.27 6.97 0.68
CA PRO A 126 -16.75 8.19 0.02
C PRO A 126 -17.23 9.31 0.94
N GLU A 127 -17.26 9.10 2.26
CA GLU A 127 -17.83 10.06 3.22
C GLU A 127 -17.05 11.37 3.27
N VAL A 128 -15.73 11.30 3.09
CA VAL A 128 -14.87 12.47 2.92
C VAL A 128 -13.94 12.30 1.72
N GLN A 129 -13.57 13.42 1.11
CA GLN A 129 -12.59 13.45 0.02
C GLN A 129 -11.24 13.97 0.53
N PHE A 130 -10.20 13.73 -0.27
CA PHE A 130 -8.90 14.37 -0.07
C PHE A 130 -9.08 15.91 0.00
N PRO A 131 -8.40 16.64 0.92
CA PRO A 131 -7.28 16.22 1.78
C PRO A 131 -7.68 15.73 3.18
N VAL A 132 -8.95 15.47 3.47
CA VAL A 132 -9.41 15.17 4.85
C VAL A 132 -8.68 13.97 5.49
N PRO A 133 -8.53 12.80 4.84
CA PRO A 133 -7.81 11.66 5.43
C PRO A 133 -6.35 11.99 5.78
N TYR A 134 -5.69 12.79 4.92
CA TYR A 134 -4.32 13.27 5.14
C TYR A 134 -4.24 14.20 6.35
N LEU A 135 -5.17 15.15 6.46
CA LEU A 135 -5.20 16.09 7.59
C LEU A 135 -5.45 15.37 8.92
N ASP A 136 -6.31 14.35 8.93
CA ASP A 136 -6.55 13.53 10.12
C ASP A 136 -5.26 12.79 10.54
N CYS A 137 -4.57 12.14 9.61
CA CYS A 137 -3.30 11.47 9.88
C CYS A 137 -2.21 12.43 10.36
N LEU A 138 -2.10 13.60 9.72
CA LEU A 138 -1.13 14.62 10.10
C LEU A 138 -1.41 15.18 11.51
N ALA A 139 -2.68 15.48 11.82
CA ALA A 139 -3.08 15.99 13.14
C ALA A 139 -2.80 14.96 14.24
N ALA A 140 -3.19 13.69 14.03
CA ALA A 140 -2.91 12.61 14.97
C ALA A 140 -1.40 12.39 15.17
N ALA A 141 -0.62 12.40 14.09
CA ALA A 141 0.83 12.25 14.15
C ALA A 141 1.51 13.40 14.91
N LYS A 142 1.15 14.67 14.64
CA LYS A 142 1.69 15.83 15.36
C LYS A 142 1.35 15.76 16.86
N HIS A 143 0.13 15.33 17.19
CA HIS A 143 -0.29 15.18 18.58
C HIS A 143 0.47 14.05 19.28
N PHE A 144 0.66 12.90 18.62
CA PHE A 144 1.46 11.79 19.14
C PHE A 144 2.91 12.17 19.41
N LEU A 145 3.52 12.96 18.52
CA LEU A 145 4.90 13.45 18.65
C LEU A 145 5.08 14.56 19.70
N SER A 146 4.01 14.98 20.38
CA SER A 146 4.12 15.95 21.47
C SER A 146 4.82 15.32 22.68
N SER A 147 5.60 16.12 23.42
CA SER A 147 6.31 15.64 24.60
C SER A 147 5.39 15.07 25.67
N GLU A 148 4.15 15.56 25.76
CA GLU A 148 3.13 15.05 26.67
C GLU A 148 2.73 13.61 26.32
N ILE A 149 2.41 13.35 25.05
CA ILE A 149 1.96 12.03 24.61
C ILE A 149 3.12 11.02 24.61
N LEU A 150 4.32 11.42 24.18
CA LEU A 150 5.50 10.55 24.25
C LEU A 150 5.80 10.16 25.70
N SER A 151 5.72 11.10 26.65
CA SER A 151 5.89 10.82 28.08
C SER A 151 4.78 9.92 28.64
N LYS A 152 3.50 10.20 28.29
CA LYS A 152 2.34 9.38 28.71
C LYS A 152 2.53 7.90 28.38
N TYR A 153 3.08 7.61 27.20
CA TYR A 153 3.30 6.24 26.73
C TYR A 153 4.74 5.74 26.88
N SER A 154 5.60 6.48 27.59
CA SER A 154 7.02 6.13 27.77
C SER A 154 7.77 5.84 26.46
N VAL A 155 7.43 6.57 25.39
CA VAL A 155 8.06 6.43 24.06
C VAL A 155 9.34 7.25 24.00
N ASP A 156 10.43 6.61 23.60
CA ASP A 156 11.69 7.28 23.31
C ASP A 156 11.54 8.17 22.05
N PRO A 157 11.74 9.51 22.16
CA PRO A 157 11.61 10.41 21.01
C PRO A 157 12.57 10.10 19.86
N GLU A 158 13.70 9.42 20.11
CA GLU A 158 14.64 9.04 19.04
C GLU A 158 14.21 7.75 18.30
N ARG A 159 13.18 7.05 18.80
CA ARG A 159 12.73 5.75 18.30
C ARG A 159 11.27 5.77 17.82
N VAL A 160 10.87 6.84 17.14
CA VAL A 160 9.52 6.98 16.57
C VAL A 160 9.54 6.64 15.08
N ALA A 161 8.58 5.86 14.61
CA ALA A 161 8.43 5.49 13.21
C ALA A 161 6.99 5.75 12.71
N VAL A 162 6.84 5.84 11.39
CA VAL A 162 5.54 5.88 10.72
C VAL A 162 5.41 4.69 9.77
N SER A 163 4.22 4.09 9.69
CA SER A 163 3.99 2.96 8.79
C SER A 163 2.57 2.96 8.24
N GLY A 164 2.40 2.37 7.07
CA GLY A 164 1.10 2.13 6.47
C GLY A 164 1.19 1.26 5.24
N ASP A 165 0.06 0.65 4.86
CA ASP A 165 -0.07 -0.23 3.71
C ASP A 165 -0.96 0.36 2.61
N SER A 166 -0.58 0.16 1.34
CA SER A 166 -1.31 0.67 0.17
C SER A 166 -1.60 2.18 0.25
N ALA A 167 -2.86 2.59 0.39
CA ALA A 167 -3.26 3.98 0.61
C ALA A 167 -2.77 4.52 1.97
N GLY A 168 -2.71 3.70 3.02
CA GLY A 168 -2.06 4.06 4.28
C GLY A 168 -0.56 4.28 4.11
N GLY A 169 0.10 3.54 3.21
CA GLY A 169 1.50 3.75 2.86
C GLY A 169 1.74 5.07 2.12
N ASN A 170 0.78 5.50 1.29
CA ASN A 170 0.77 6.85 0.71
C ASN A 170 0.67 7.92 1.81
N LEU A 171 -0.31 7.80 2.72
CA LEU A 171 -0.51 8.74 3.82
C LEU A 171 0.71 8.80 4.75
N ALA A 172 1.32 7.64 5.07
CA ALA A 172 2.54 7.56 5.87
C ALA A 172 3.69 8.33 5.22
N ALA A 173 3.91 8.16 3.92
CA ALA A 173 4.94 8.89 3.18
C ALA A 173 4.68 10.41 3.15
N ALA A 174 3.43 10.83 2.86
CA ALA A 174 3.06 12.24 2.82
C ALA A 174 3.16 12.92 4.19
N VAL A 175 2.65 12.28 5.25
CA VAL A 175 2.77 12.78 6.63
C VAL A 175 4.23 12.85 7.06
N SER A 176 5.04 11.85 6.70
CA SER A 176 6.46 11.87 7.00
C SER A 176 7.18 13.06 6.35
N GLN A 177 6.86 13.38 5.10
CA GLN A 177 7.43 14.52 4.39
C GLN A 177 7.08 15.86 5.04
N GLU A 178 5.82 16.03 5.44
CA GLU A 178 5.35 17.23 6.12
C GLU A 178 6.03 17.38 7.49
N ILE A 179 6.07 16.30 8.28
CA ILE A 179 6.70 16.32 9.60
C ILE A 179 8.20 16.59 9.50
N SER A 180 8.91 16.04 8.51
CA SER A 180 10.33 16.36 8.29
C SER A 180 10.60 17.83 8.02
N GLN A 181 9.65 18.56 7.43
CA GLN A 181 9.81 19.97 7.08
C GLN A 181 9.28 20.94 8.15
N ASP A 182 8.30 20.51 8.94
CA ASP A 182 7.65 21.36 9.94
C ASP A 182 8.59 21.64 11.13
N SER A 183 9.14 22.85 11.21
CA SER A 183 10.05 23.26 12.29
C SER A 183 9.37 23.35 13.67
N SER A 184 8.04 23.38 13.74
CA SER A 184 7.29 23.39 15.00
C SER A 184 7.26 22.02 15.68
N VAL A 185 7.39 20.94 14.91
CA VAL A 185 7.43 19.57 15.42
C VAL A 185 8.87 19.20 15.76
N ARG A 186 9.21 19.09 17.05
CA ARG A 186 10.60 18.83 17.48
C ARG A 186 11.06 17.39 17.23
N VAL A 187 10.18 16.42 17.50
CA VAL A 187 10.48 15.00 17.32
C VAL A 187 10.15 14.58 15.90
N LYS A 188 11.08 13.92 15.21
CA LYS A 188 10.90 13.45 13.83
C LYS A 188 10.80 11.93 13.81
N PHE A 189 10.23 11.39 12.75
CA PHE A 189 10.32 9.95 12.52
C PHE A 189 11.76 9.57 12.16
N SER A 190 12.23 8.46 12.71
CA SER A 190 13.54 7.87 12.40
C SER A 190 13.46 6.92 11.20
N VAL A 191 12.29 6.29 11.00
CA VAL A 191 12.01 5.33 9.92
C VAL A 191 10.59 5.53 9.39
N GLN A 192 10.41 5.36 8.08
CA GLN A 192 9.10 5.14 7.45
C GLN A 192 9.04 3.72 6.88
N ALA A 193 8.08 2.91 7.32
CA ALA A 193 7.85 1.55 6.82
C ALA A 193 6.64 1.55 5.88
N LEU A 194 6.91 1.53 4.58
CA LEU A 194 5.91 1.68 3.52
C LEU A 194 5.62 0.32 2.88
N ILE A 195 4.41 -0.17 3.09
CA ILE A 195 3.99 -1.50 2.60
C ILE A 195 3.19 -1.30 1.30
N TYR A 196 3.74 -1.75 0.17
CA TYR A 196 3.22 -1.59 -1.20
C TYR A 196 2.55 -0.21 -1.47
N PRO A 197 3.24 0.91 -1.20
CA PRO A 197 2.60 2.22 -1.11
C PRO A 197 2.15 2.76 -2.47
N ALA A 198 0.97 3.39 -2.51
CA ALA A 198 0.44 4.02 -3.72
C ALA A 198 0.92 5.48 -3.86
N VAL A 199 2.19 5.72 -4.19
CA VAL A 199 2.81 7.07 -4.11
C VAL A 199 2.58 8.00 -5.32
N GLN A 200 1.94 7.53 -6.39
CA GLN A 200 1.67 8.30 -7.62
C GLN A 200 0.43 7.79 -8.36
N ALA A 201 -0.21 8.65 -9.15
CA ALA A 201 -1.33 8.30 -10.05
C ALA A 201 -1.17 8.87 -11.48
N LEU A 202 0.06 9.19 -11.90
CA LEU A 202 0.37 9.78 -13.21
C LEU A 202 0.78 8.73 -14.25
N ASP A 203 1.39 7.61 -13.82
CA ASP A 203 1.85 6.53 -14.69
C ASP A 203 1.31 5.17 -14.25
N PHE A 204 0.23 4.73 -14.90
CA PHE A 204 -0.31 3.37 -14.76
C PHE A 204 0.20 2.42 -15.86
N ASN A 205 1.24 2.80 -16.62
CA ASN A 205 1.88 1.97 -17.64
C ASN A 205 3.21 1.35 -17.16
N THR A 206 3.49 1.36 -15.86
CA THR A 206 4.67 0.66 -15.31
C THR A 206 4.63 -0.85 -15.65
N PRO A 207 5.79 -1.53 -15.75
CA PRO A 207 5.83 -2.97 -16.04
C PRO A 207 4.93 -3.78 -15.10
N SER A 208 4.93 -3.45 -13.80
CA SER A 208 4.07 -4.11 -12.82
C SER A 208 2.59 -3.83 -13.05
N ALA A 209 2.19 -2.60 -13.40
CA ALA A 209 0.80 -2.27 -13.71
C ALA A 209 0.29 -2.98 -14.97
N LEU A 210 1.14 -3.17 -15.98
CA LEU A 210 0.81 -3.91 -17.20
C LEU A 210 0.74 -5.42 -16.96
N GLN A 211 1.73 -5.99 -16.27
CA GLN A 211 1.78 -7.41 -15.90
C GLN A 211 0.57 -7.81 -15.04
N ASN A 212 0.18 -6.94 -14.10
CA ASN A 212 -0.88 -7.21 -13.11
C ASN A 212 -2.21 -6.51 -13.45
N GLN A 213 -2.42 -6.06 -14.69
CA GLN A 213 -3.57 -5.24 -15.07
C GLN A 213 -4.95 -5.85 -14.77
N ASN A 214 -5.01 -7.18 -14.63
CA ASN A 214 -6.23 -7.97 -14.41
C ASN A 214 -6.32 -8.59 -13.01
N VAL A 215 -5.50 -8.16 -12.04
CA VAL A 215 -5.58 -8.68 -10.66
C VAL A 215 -6.97 -8.33 -10.09
N PRO A 216 -7.79 -9.31 -9.67
CA PRO A 216 -9.23 -9.10 -9.42
C PRO A 216 -9.57 -8.13 -8.29
N ILE A 217 -8.68 -7.98 -7.30
CA ILE A 217 -8.90 -7.16 -6.12
C ILE A 217 -8.64 -5.68 -6.39
N LEU A 218 -7.75 -5.41 -7.35
CA LEU A 218 -7.35 -4.05 -7.69
C LEU A 218 -6.91 -4.01 -9.16
N TYR A 219 -7.88 -4.14 -10.06
CA TYR A 219 -7.62 -4.06 -11.48
C TYR A 219 -7.28 -2.61 -11.86
N ARG A 220 -6.52 -2.45 -12.94
CA ARG A 220 -5.86 -1.18 -13.30
C ARG A 220 -6.80 0.04 -13.35
N LEU A 221 -8.03 -0.14 -13.82
CA LEU A 221 -9.08 0.88 -13.87
C LEU A 221 -9.50 1.37 -12.48
N THR A 222 -9.63 0.47 -11.49
CA THR A 222 -9.98 0.83 -10.12
C THR A 222 -8.86 1.59 -9.42
N MET A 223 -7.59 1.26 -9.71
CA MET A 223 -6.44 2.02 -9.19
C MET A 223 -6.48 3.47 -9.65
N ALA A 224 -6.76 3.69 -10.94
CA ALA A 224 -6.84 5.02 -11.52
C ALA A 224 -8.01 5.84 -10.98
N GLY A 225 -9.21 5.25 -10.88
CA GLY A 225 -10.40 5.94 -10.37
C GLY A 225 -10.29 6.30 -8.87
N SER A 226 -9.74 5.40 -8.05
CA SER A 226 -9.62 5.59 -6.60
C SER A 226 -8.60 6.68 -6.24
N GLY A 227 -7.48 6.77 -6.98
CA GLY A 227 -6.50 7.86 -6.79
C GLY A 227 -7.01 9.22 -7.25
N CYS A 228 -7.91 9.24 -8.24
CA CYS A 228 -8.47 10.46 -8.82
C CYS A 228 -9.77 10.95 -8.13
N ASN A 229 -10.38 10.18 -7.22
CA ASN A 229 -11.76 10.39 -6.74
C ASN A 229 -12.78 10.52 -7.90
N THR A 230 -12.55 9.82 -9.01
CA THR A 230 -13.45 9.85 -10.17
C THR A 230 -13.88 8.44 -10.54
N SER A 231 -15.14 8.31 -10.96
CA SER A 231 -15.66 7.09 -11.61
C SER A 231 -15.28 7.03 -13.10
N GLU A 232 -14.48 7.99 -13.58
CA GLU A 232 -14.15 8.11 -14.99
C GLU A 232 -12.91 7.27 -15.33
N PRO A 233 -13.01 6.30 -16.27
CA PRO A 233 -11.89 5.45 -16.70
C PRO A 233 -10.77 6.23 -17.42
N THR A 234 -10.98 7.52 -17.67
CA THR A 234 -10.12 8.46 -18.39
C THR A 234 -8.83 8.81 -17.63
N CYS A 235 -8.71 8.54 -16.32
CA CYS A 235 -7.43 8.69 -15.59
C CYS A 235 -6.33 7.67 -16.00
N LEU A 236 -6.63 6.72 -16.91
CA LEU A 236 -5.73 5.63 -17.29
C LEU A 236 -4.66 5.96 -18.33
N CYS A 237 -4.84 7.03 -19.09
CA CYS A 237 -3.85 7.42 -20.09
C CYS A 237 -2.68 8.07 -19.36
N SER A 238 -1.45 7.53 -19.48
CA SER A 238 -0.25 8.27 -19.06
C SER A 238 -0.39 9.68 -19.60
N LEU A 239 -0.30 10.63 -18.68
CA LEU A 239 -0.58 12.01 -18.96
C LEU A 239 0.55 12.54 -19.85
N GLN A 240 0.44 12.33 -21.16
CA GLN A 240 1.10 13.18 -22.15
C GLN A 240 0.35 14.52 -22.19
N GLN A 241 0.37 15.25 -21.08
CA GLN A 241 -0.14 16.59 -21.08
C GLN A 241 0.98 17.55 -21.46
N SER A 242 0.63 18.48 -22.33
CA SER A 242 1.41 19.66 -22.69
C SER A 242 1.81 20.53 -21.48
N ARG A 243 1.21 20.30 -20.29
CA ARG A 243 1.52 21.01 -19.03
C ARG A 243 2.46 20.29 -18.05
N LEU A 244 2.70 18.98 -18.21
CA LEU A 244 3.72 18.33 -17.39
C LEU A 244 5.08 18.82 -17.86
N THR A 245 5.74 19.64 -17.04
CA THR A 245 7.08 20.12 -17.37
C THR A 245 8.07 18.94 -17.39
N PRO A 246 9.17 19.02 -18.15
CA PRO A 246 10.23 18.01 -18.11
C PRO A 246 10.70 17.72 -16.68
N GLU A 247 10.76 18.75 -15.83
CA GLU A 247 11.17 18.65 -14.42
C GLU A 247 10.17 17.87 -13.57
N LEU A 248 8.88 17.96 -13.86
CA LEU A 248 7.86 17.18 -13.14
C LEU A 248 7.82 15.73 -13.65
N ARG A 249 8.06 15.52 -14.95
CA ARG A 249 8.19 14.17 -15.54
C ARG A 249 9.34 13.38 -14.94
N SER A 250 10.50 14.02 -14.72
CA SER A 250 11.66 13.32 -14.18
C SER A 250 11.44 12.77 -12.77
N ARG A 251 10.52 13.35 -11.97
CA ARG A 251 10.26 12.92 -10.58
C ARG A 251 9.59 11.57 -10.46
N PHE A 252 8.82 11.17 -11.46
CA PHE A 252 8.18 9.85 -11.52
C PHE A 252 8.80 8.95 -12.59
N ASP A 253 9.91 9.37 -13.20
CA ASP A 253 10.69 8.55 -14.14
C ASP A 253 11.52 7.50 -13.38
N TRP A 254 10.85 6.41 -13.02
CA TRP A 254 11.46 5.27 -12.35
C TRP A 254 12.58 4.61 -13.18
N THR A 255 12.66 4.85 -14.50
CA THR A 255 13.69 4.22 -15.35
C THR A 255 15.09 4.75 -15.05
N GLN A 256 15.21 5.94 -14.46
CA GLN A 256 16.50 6.51 -14.02
C GLN A 256 17.03 5.83 -12.77
N LEU A 257 16.16 5.21 -11.96
CA LEU A 257 16.52 4.51 -10.72
C LEU A 257 17.10 3.11 -10.97
N LEU A 258 17.01 2.59 -12.20
CA LEU A 258 17.51 1.26 -12.56
C LEU A 258 18.98 1.33 -12.99
N SER A 259 19.80 0.38 -12.52
CA SER A 259 21.15 0.18 -13.07
C SER A 259 21.08 -0.37 -14.51
N PRO A 260 22.11 -0.15 -15.35
CA PRO A 260 22.08 -0.56 -16.76
C PRO A 260 21.76 -2.05 -17.00
N GLU A 261 22.18 -2.93 -16.08
CA GLU A 261 21.87 -4.36 -16.08
C GLU A 261 20.36 -4.67 -15.86
N HIS A 262 19.66 -3.80 -15.11
CA HIS A 262 18.23 -3.94 -14.81
C HIS A 262 17.34 -3.17 -15.81
N LYS A 263 17.94 -2.31 -16.64
CA LYS A 263 17.28 -1.70 -17.79
C LYS A 263 17.12 -2.75 -18.89
N LYS A 264 16.07 -3.58 -18.77
CA LYS A 264 15.59 -4.44 -19.86
C LYS A 264 15.19 -3.58 -21.07
N THR A 265 14.94 -4.20 -22.23
CA THR A 265 14.38 -3.57 -23.44
C THR A 265 12.93 -3.09 -23.24
N TYR A 266 12.65 -2.40 -22.15
CA TYR A 266 11.39 -1.74 -21.89
C TYR A 266 11.38 -0.45 -22.69
N LYS A 267 10.44 -0.35 -23.64
CA LYS A 267 10.11 0.91 -24.29
C LYS A 267 8.96 1.50 -23.48
N PRO A 268 9.13 2.68 -22.87
CA PRO A 268 8.03 3.36 -22.21
C PRO A 268 6.81 3.38 -23.11
N VAL A 269 5.69 2.87 -22.59
CA VAL A 269 4.40 3.03 -23.28
C VAL A 269 4.04 4.49 -23.12
N VAL A 270 4.38 5.27 -24.14
CA VAL A 270 3.99 6.66 -24.25
C VAL A 270 2.71 6.68 -25.08
N PRO A 271 1.52 6.88 -24.47
CA PRO A 271 0.28 7.00 -25.23
C PRO A 271 0.42 8.14 -26.22
N SER A 272 -0.03 7.94 -27.46
CA SER A 272 0.03 8.95 -28.52
C SER A 272 -0.87 10.16 -28.30
N GLU A 273 -1.85 10.03 -27.40
CA GLU A 273 -2.80 11.08 -27.04
C GLU A 273 -2.92 11.13 -25.51
N GLY A 274 -2.50 12.24 -24.91
CA GLY A 274 -2.87 12.58 -23.53
C GLY A 274 -4.24 13.25 -23.52
N LEU A 275 -4.99 13.10 -22.43
CA LEU A 275 -6.26 13.83 -22.27
C LEU A 275 -5.95 15.30 -21.99
N GLU A 276 -6.20 16.13 -23.00
CA GLU A 276 -6.22 17.58 -22.84
C GLU A 276 -7.28 17.95 -21.78
N GLY A 277 -6.93 18.79 -20.81
CA GLY A 277 -7.88 19.26 -19.79
C GLY A 277 -7.99 18.45 -18.48
N ILE A 278 -7.34 17.28 -18.33
CA ILE A 278 -7.56 16.45 -17.11
C ILE A 278 -6.90 17.03 -15.84
N LEU A 279 -5.84 17.84 -15.96
CA LEU A 279 -5.28 18.55 -14.79
C LEU A 279 -6.18 19.70 -14.33
N GLU A 280 -6.90 20.31 -15.26
CA GLU A 280 -7.92 21.31 -14.95
C GLU A 280 -9.13 20.67 -14.28
N LYS A 281 -9.50 19.45 -14.69
CA LYS A 281 -10.58 18.66 -14.07
C LYS A 281 -10.19 18.10 -12.71
N ILE A 282 -8.93 17.70 -12.54
CA ILE A 282 -8.43 17.00 -11.34
C ILE A 282 -7.08 17.62 -10.94
N PRO A 283 -7.08 18.85 -10.39
CA PRO A 283 -5.84 19.51 -9.98
C PRO A 283 -5.08 18.76 -8.88
N GLY A 284 -5.79 17.92 -8.11
CA GLY A 284 -5.20 17.05 -7.09
C GLY A 284 -4.17 16.05 -7.62
N LEU A 285 -4.13 15.77 -8.92
CA LEU A 285 -3.12 14.90 -9.56
C LEU A 285 -1.68 15.39 -9.36
N LEU A 286 -1.49 16.70 -9.17
CA LEU A 286 -0.17 17.29 -8.90
C LEU A 286 0.00 17.74 -7.44
N ASP A 287 -0.96 17.42 -6.57
CA ASP A 287 -0.84 17.71 -5.16
C ASP A 287 0.15 16.75 -4.51
N VAL A 288 1.31 17.26 -4.10
CA VAL A 288 2.37 16.48 -3.44
C VAL A 288 1.85 15.76 -2.20
N ARG A 289 0.84 16.30 -1.51
CA ARG A 289 0.24 15.65 -0.33
C ARG A 289 -0.61 14.43 -0.71
N ALA A 290 -1.13 14.37 -1.93
CA ALA A 290 -1.82 13.20 -2.48
C ALA A 290 -0.85 12.23 -3.14
N PHE A 291 0.23 12.73 -3.75
CA PHE A 291 1.24 11.94 -4.46
C PHE A 291 2.65 12.34 -4.02
N PRO A 292 3.13 11.80 -2.88
CA PRO A 292 4.35 12.25 -2.21
C PRO A 292 5.63 12.07 -3.03
N ILE A 293 5.63 11.24 -4.08
CA ILE A 293 6.80 11.12 -4.95
C ILE A 293 7.05 12.38 -5.80
N LEU A 294 6.06 13.27 -5.92
CA LEU A 294 6.17 14.52 -6.68
C LEU A 294 6.94 15.62 -5.92
N ALA A 295 7.29 15.40 -4.65
CA ALA A 295 8.05 16.34 -3.85
C ALA A 295 9.42 16.65 -4.48
N GLU A 296 9.97 17.83 -4.19
CA GLU A 296 11.32 18.18 -4.61
C GLU A 296 12.36 17.24 -3.97
N SER A 297 13.50 17.03 -4.64
CA SER A 297 14.60 16.21 -4.10
C SER A 297 15.09 16.70 -2.73
N GLU A 298 15.03 18.02 -2.49
CA GLU A 298 15.36 18.66 -1.21
C GLU A 298 14.39 18.28 -0.07
N VAL A 299 13.13 17.96 -0.41
CA VAL A 299 12.13 17.47 0.54
C VAL A 299 12.30 15.98 0.76
N LEU A 300 12.49 15.21 -0.32
CA LEU A 300 12.72 13.77 -0.26
C LEU A 300 13.99 13.42 0.53
N SER A 301 15.05 14.23 0.43
CA SER A 301 16.30 14.04 1.17
C SER A 301 16.17 14.22 2.68
N LYS A 302 15.12 14.92 3.14
CA LYS A 302 14.83 15.15 4.57
C LYS A 302 13.92 14.08 5.17
N CYS A 303 13.40 13.17 4.35
CA CYS A 303 12.57 12.08 4.82
C CYS A 303 13.40 11.08 5.66
N PRO A 304 12.78 10.40 6.63
CA PRO A 304 13.43 9.29 7.32
C PRO A 304 13.79 8.17 6.36
N LYS A 305 14.71 7.31 6.82
CA LYS A 305 15.07 6.09 6.10
C LYS A 305 13.81 5.28 5.80
N ALA A 306 13.64 4.90 4.54
CA ALA A 306 12.49 4.14 4.09
C ALA A 306 12.79 2.64 4.10
N TYR A 307 11.94 1.87 4.79
CA TYR A 307 11.80 0.44 4.56
C TYR A 307 10.60 0.25 3.63
N VAL A 308 10.85 -0.19 2.40
CA VAL A 308 9.78 -0.39 1.40
C VAL A 308 9.58 -1.88 1.20
N LEU A 309 8.41 -2.38 1.57
CA LEU A 309 8.02 -3.76 1.35
C LEU A 309 7.09 -3.82 0.15
N THR A 310 7.53 -4.43 -0.95
CA THR A 310 6.67 -4.73 -2.09
C THR A 310 6.55 -6.25 -2.25
N CYS A 311 5.45 -6.69 -2.85
CA CYS A 311 5.26 -8.09 -3.24
C CYS A 311 4.99 -8.13 -4.74
N GLU A 312 5.75 -8.96 -5.45
CA GLU A 312 5.50 -9.25 -6.86
C GLU A 312 4.74 -10.57 -6.97
N LEU A 313 3.61 -10.56 -7.69
CA LEU A 313 2.97 -11.79 -8.14
C LEU A 313 3.68 -12.23 -9.43
N THR A 314 4.50 -13.27 -9.33
CA THR A 314 5.14 -13.90 -10.50
C THR A 314 4.16 -14.92 -11.07
N PHE A 315 3.74 -14.75 -12.32
CA PHE A 315 2.77 -15.62 -13.02
C PHE A 315 3.43 -16.62 -13.94
#